data_AF-A0A0G2E794-F1
#
_entry.id   AF-A0A0G2E794-F1
#
_cell.length_a   1.000
_cell.length_b   1.000
_cell.length_c   1.000
_cell.angle_alpha   90.00
_cell.angle_beta   90.00
_cell.angle_gamma   90.00
#
_symmetry.space_group_name_H-M   'P 1'
#
loop_
_entity.id
_entity.type
_entity.pdbx_description
1 polymer ?
#
loop_
_entity_poly.entity_id
_entity_poly.type
_entity_poly.pdbx_seq_one_letter_code
_entity_poly.pdbx_strand_id
1 'polypeptide(L)'
;MGTPGIVFARLNSQGRVIVALSNGDGYTYSPMLYVWQRLTEPWWAVGSQYWNTTDSSVTNLTSTGLSSKNEKNKEKDVDEVSPENISAGIIPQLERNTSNNVLIRGRAFYLQRLIKALLSAEGFENLESSISVAHLENRVAAAMTLGAREEYKIYLLMYAKRLGAEGLKGKIEELLRSLMGNIFEDEGEKDGDAETNGSSSQGDDLVGWKREELLKEVVVVLGKHRDLQRITVPYARLLGVVDQLRPANEDGDMDTEL
;
A
#
# COMPACT_ATOMS: atom_id res chain seq x y z
N MET A 1 -23.92 -26.08 -0.20
CA MET A 1 -22.48 -25.77 0.00
C MET A 1 -22.08 -26.29 1.36
N GLY A 2 -20.94 -26.98 1.49
CA GLY A 2 -20.46 -27.43 2.80
C GLY A 2 -20.02 -26.24 3.66
N THR A 3 -20.11 -26.40 4.98
CA THR A 3 -19.62 -25.41 5.95
C THR A 3 -18.14 -25.11 5.69
N PRO A 4 -17.72 -23.83 5.68
CA PRO A 4 -16.31 -23.48 5.53
C PRO A 4 -15.47 -24.14 6.62
N GLY A 5 -14.40 -24.82 6.24
CA GLY A 5 -13.41 -25.39 7.15
C GLY A 5 -12.14 -24.54 7.20
N ILE A 6 -11.38 -24.66 8.28
CA ILE A 6 -10.05 -24.05 8.39
C ILE A 6 -9.08 -24.84 7.51
N VAL A 7 -8.44 -24.15 6.55
CA VAL A 7 -7.39 -24.72 5.71
C VAL A 7 -6.05 -24.68 6.44
N PHE A 8 -5.75 -23.56 7.08
CA PHE A 8 -4.61 -23.42 7.98
C PHE A 8 -4.84 -22.31 9.00
N ALA A 9 -4.12 -22.39 10.11
CA ALA A 9 -3.96 -21.33 11.10
C ALA A 9 -2.47 -21.19 11.44
N ARG A 10 -1.96 -19.95 11.51
CA ARG A 10 -0.53 -19.65 11.72
C ARG A 10 -0.37 -18.42 12.61
N LEU A 11 0.83 -18.26 13.15
CA LEU A 11 1.29 -17.03 13.80
C LEU A 11 2.39 -16.40 12.95
N ASN A 12 2.38 -15.07 12.83
CA ASN A 12 3.53 -14.37 12.26
C ASN A 12 4.59 -14.03 13.32
N SER A 13 5.70 -13.43 12.87
CA SER A 13 6.81 -12.99 13.74
C SER A 13 6.40 -11.95 14.79
N GLN A 14 5.28 -11.24 14.56
CA GLN A 14 4.70 -10.26 15.48
C GLN A 14 3.63 -10.87 16.42
N GLY A 15 3.47 -12.21 16.41
CA GLY A 15 2.50 -12.91 17.25
C GLY A 15 1.03 -12.74 16.83
N ARG A 16 0.77 -12.27 15.60
CA ARG A 16 -0.58 -12.13 15.05
C ARG A 16 -1.10 -13.46 14.53
N VAL A 17 -2.32 -13.83 14.92
CA VAL A 17 -3.00 -15.06 14.48
C VAL A 17 -3.59 -14.84 13.10
N ILE A 18 -3.27 -15.72 12.15
CA ILE A 18 -3.78 -15.71 10.79
C ILE A 18 -4.53 -17.02 10.53
N VAL A 19 -5.74 -16.94 9.99
CA VAL A 19 -6.59 -18.10 9.68
C VAL A 19 -7.07 -18.01 8.24
N ALA A 20 -6.93 -19.09 7.49
CA ALA A 20 -7.45 -19.20 6.13
C ALA A 20 -8.55 -20.25 6.05
N LEU A 21 -9.65 -19.92 5.38
CA LEU A 21 -10.82 -20.78 5.26
C LEU A 21 -10.98 -21.37 3.85
N SER A 22 -11.72 -22.47 3.75
CA SER A 22 -11.95 -23.21 2.50
C SER A 22 -12.92 -22.53 1.55
N ASN A 23 -13.59 -21.47 1.99
CA ASN A 23 -14.40 -20.58 1.14
C ASN A 23 -13.57 -19.45 0.51
N GLY A 24 -12.27 -19.37 0.82
CA GLY A 24 -11.36 -18.36 0.31
C GLY A 24 -11.24 -17.11 1.17
N ASP A 25 -11.93 -17.03 2.30
CA ASP A 25 -11.73 -15.92 3.24
C ASP A 25 -10.47 -16.15 4.07
N GLY A 26 -9.80 -15.05 4.43
CA GLY A 26 -8.70 -15.05 5.38
C GLY A 26 -8.90 -14.00 6.44
N TYR A 27 -8.52 -14.32 7.68
CA TYR A 27 -8.77 -13.50 8.85
C TYR A 27 -7.52 -13.35 9.71
N THR A 28 -7.46 -12.24 10.45
CA THR A 28 -6.56 -12.04 11.58
C THR A 28 -7.35 -11.63 12.80
N TYR A 29 -6.84 -11.93 13.99
CA TYR A 29 -7.43 -11.42 15.24
C TYR A 29 -6.72 -10.13 15.65
N SER A 30 -7.48 -9.06 15.84
CA SER A 30 -6.98 -7.79 16.37
C SER A 30 -7.11 -7.79 17.90
N PRO A 31 -6.00 -7.84 18.66
CA PRO A 31 -6.06 -7.77 20.11
C PRO A 31 -6.42 -6.38 20.63
N MET A 32 -6.24 -5.33 19.82
CA MET A 32 -6.61 -3.96 20.20
C MET A 32 -8.11 -3.72 20.12
N LEU A 33 -8.75 -4.26 19.07
CA LEU A 33 -10.18 -4.09 18.83
C LEU A 33 -11.02 -5.26 19.37
N TYR A 34 -10.38 -6.33 19.81
CA TYR A 34 -11.00 -7.58 20.26
C TYR A 34 -11.93 -8.23 19.21
N VAL A 35 -11.61 -8.07 17.93
CA VAL A 35 -12.41 -8.61 16.81
C VAL A 35 -11.56 -9.36 15.79
N TRP A 36 -12.20 -10.30 15.09
CA TRP A 36 -11.65 -10.88 13.86
C TRP A 36 -11.82 -9.90 12.71
N GLN A 37 -10.73 -9.59 12.03
CA GLN A 37 -10.70 -8.74 10.84
C GLN A 37 -10.46 -9.62 9.62
N ARG A 38 -11.31 -9.45 8.60
CA ARG A 38 -11.14 -10.14 7.32
C ARG A 38 -10.06 -9.42 6.53
N LEU A 39 -9.03 -10.16 6.11
CA LEU A 39 -7.90 -9.65 5.33
C LEU A 39 -8.04 -9.94 3.84
N THR A 40 -8.70 -11.04 3.48
CA THR A 40 -8.90 -11.41 2.08
C THR A 40 -10.26 -12.07 1.90
N GLU A 41 -10.84 -11.91 0.70
CA GLU A 41 -12.14 -12.47 0.33
C GLU A 41 -12.26 -12.60 -1.20
N PRO A 42 -13.17 -13.46 -1.70
CA PRO A 42 -13.32 -13.75 -3.13
C PRO A 42 -13.55 -12.55 -4.05
N TRP A 43 -14.18 -11.48 -3.57
CA TRP A 43 -14.53 -10.33 -4.42
C TRP A 43 -13.30 -9.58 -4.92
N TRP A 44 -12.29 -9.42 -4.07
CA TRP A 44 -11.01 -8.83 -4.47
C TRP A 44 -10.35 -9.62 -5.59
N ALA A 45 -10.44 -10.95 -5.51
CA ALA A 45 -9.88 -11.89 -6.49
C ALA A 45 -10.49 -11.76 -7.89
N VAL A 46 -11.70 -11.24 -7.98
CA VAL A 46 -12.45 -11.17 -9.24
C VAL A 46 -12.49 -9.74 -9.80
N GLY A 47 -12.51 -8.73 -8.93
CA GLY A 47 -12.74 -7.34 -9.35
C GLY A 47 -11.52 -6.42 -9.25
N SER A 48 -10.47 -6.76 -8.50
CA SER A 48 -9.33 -5.85 -8.32
C SER A 48 -8.24 -6.07 -9.37
N GLN A 49 -7.79 -4.99 -10.00
CA GLN A 49 -6.62 -5.00 -10.90
C GLN A 49 -5.31 -5.31 -10.19
N TYR A 50 -5.29 -5.18 -8.86
CA TYR A 50 -4.11 -5.42 -8.02
C TYR A 50 -4.08 -6.83 -7.44
N TRP A 51 -5.07 -7.67 -7.73
CA TRP A 51 -5.06 -9.06 -7.33
C TRP A 51 -4.04 -9.85 -8.16
N ASN A 52 -3.06 -10.46 -7.50
CA ASN A 52 -2.01 -11.19 -8.19
C ASN A 52 -2.27 -12.70 -8.08
N THR A 53 -2.86 -13.28 -9.12
CA THR A 53 -3.13 -14.73 -9.18
C THR A 53 -1.86 -15.56 -9.41
N THR A 54 -0.81 -14.93 -9.93
CA THR A 54 0.43 -15.57 -10.36
C THR A 54 1.59 -14.60 -10.15
N ASP A 55 2.24 -14.58 -8.99
CA ASP A 55 3.64 -14.23 -8.66
C ASP A 55 4.52 -13.28 -9.55
N SER A 56 4.02 -12.59 -10.58
CA SER A 56 4.82 -12.04 -11.69
C SER A 56 4.53 -10.57 -11.99
N SER A 57 3.55 -9.94 -11.33
CA SER A 57 3.27 -8.51 -11.51
C SER A 57 4.03 -7.58 -10.55
N VAL A 58 4.63 -8.09 -9.47
CA VAL A 58 5.52 -7.31 -8.59
C VAL A 58 6.83 -6.90 -9.28
N THR A 59 7.24 -7.63 -10.32
CA THR A 59 8.42 -7.31 -11.15
C THR A 59 8.18 -6.15 -12.13
N ASN A 60 6.93 -5.84 -12.47
CA ASN A 60 6.62 -4.81 -13.48
C ASN A 60 6.53 -3.38 -12.90
N LEU A 61 6.45 -3.24 -11.58
CA LEU A 61 6.42 -1.93 -10.92
C LEU A 61 7.82 -1.33 -10.74
N THR A 62 8.88 -2.15 -10.75
CA THR A 62 10.27 -1.70 -10.71
C THR A 62 10.88 -1.50 -12.10
N SER A 63 10.39 -2.20 -13.12
CA SER A 63 10.92 -2.12 -14.50
C SER A 63 10.55 -0.85 -15.27
N THR A 64 9.65 0.00 -14.75
CA THR A 64 9.22 1.24 -15.42
C THR A 64 9.58 2.53 -14.68
N GLY A 65 10.60 2.54 -13.80
CA GLY A 65 11.10 3.85 -13.34
C GLY A 65 12.13 3.94 -12.22
N LEU A 66 12.81 2.86 -11.80
CA LEU A 66 13.84 2.97 -10.75
C LEU A 66 15.15 2.21 -10.99
N SER A 67 15.40 1.70 -12.20
CA SER A 67 16.69 1.11 -12.54
C SER A 67 17.62 2.13 -13.20
N SER A 68 18.23 2.99 -12.37
CA SER A 68 19.50 3.62 -12.71
C SER A 68 20.56 2.53 -12.78
N LYS A 69 21.21 2.42 -13.94
CA LYS A 69 22.41 1.59 -14.14
C LYS A 69 23.44 1.90 -13.06
N ASN A 70 23.81 0.90 -12.25
CA ASN A 70 25.21 0.63 -11.95
C ASN A 70 25.37 -0.74 -11.27
N GLU A 71 25.92 -1.69 -12.03
CA GLU A 71 26.63 -2.82 -11.46
C GLU A 71 27.95 -2.31 -10.85
N LYS A 72 28.14 -2.55 -9.55
CA LYS A 72 29.29 -3.24 -8.94
C LYS A 72 29.45 -2.84 -7.47
N ASN A 73 29.52 -3.87 -6.63
CA ASN A 73 29.97 -3.88 -5.24
C ASN A 73 29.20 -2.99 -4.25
N LYS A 74 28.33 -3.62 -3.45
CA LYS A 74 28.25 -3.34 -2.00
C LYS A 74 27.60 -4.52 -1.27
N GLU A 75 28.08 -4.72 -0.06
CA GLU A 75 27.70 -5.75 0.89
C GLU A 75 26.18 -5.75 1.13
N LYS A 76 25.63 -6.92 1.47
CA LYS A 76 24.20 -7.13 1.73
C LYS A 76 23.73 -6.24 2.89
N ASP A 77 23.21 -5.06 2.58
CA ASP A 77 22.26 -4.37 3.44
C ASP A 77 20.96 -5.17 3.44
N VAL A 78 20.51 -5.56 4.63
CA VAL A 78 19.35 -6.44 4.87
C VAL A 78 18.01 -5.70 4.66
N ASP A 79 18.04 -4.43 4.24
CA ASP A 79 16.89 -3.52 4.17
C ASP A 79 16.40 -3.24 2.72
N GLU A 80 16.93 -3.94 1.70
CA GLU A 80 16.45 -3.81 0.32
C GLU A 80 15.24 -4.73 0.08
N VAL A 81 14.09 -4.14 -0.19
CA VAL A 81 12.81 -4.85 -0.38
C VAL A 81 12.79 -5.57 -1.72
N SER A 82 13.16 -6.85 -1.74
CA SER A 82 13.09 -7.68 -2.96
C SER A 82 11.65 -8.15 -3.23
N PRO A 83 11.22 -8.25 -4.51
CA PRO A 83 9.90 -8.77 -4.88
C PRO A 83 9.66 -10.20 -4.38
N GLU A 84 10.73 -10.97 -4.17
CA GLU A 84 10.72 -12.31 -3.59
C GLU A 84 10.25 -12.31 -2.12
N ASN A 85 10.62 -11.28 -1.35
CA ASN A 85 10.16 -11.12 0.04
C ASN A 85 8.67 -10.77 0.10
N ILE A 86 8.15 -10.05 -0.90
CA ILE A 86 6.72 -9.71 -1.02
C ILE A 86 5.91 -10.98 -1.24
N SER A 87 6.32 -11.81 -2.19
CA SER A 87 5.65 -13.07 -2.52
C SER A 87 5.66 -14.09 -1.38
N ALA A 88 6.61 -13.97 -0.45
CA ALA A 88 6.65 -14.75 0.80
C ALA A 88 5.77 -14.17 1.92
N GLY A 89 5.19 -12.99 1.73
CA GLY A 89 4.36 -12.27 2.68
C GLY A 89 3.07 -12.97 3.06
N ILE A 90 2.48 -12.56 4.19
CA ILE A 90 1.28 -13.20 4.76
C ILE A 90 0.06 -12.89 3.90
N ILE A 91 -0.05 -11.67 3.40
CA ILE A 91 -1.18 -11.24 2.57
C ILE A 91 -1.18 -12.03 1.26
N PRO A 92 -0.06 -12.10 0.49
CA PRO A 92 0.01 -12.94 -0.69
C PRO A 92 -0.24 -14.43 -0.44
N GLN A 93 0.19 -14.96 0.71
CA GLN A 93 -0.14 -16.33 1.10
C GLN A 93 -1.67 -16.54 1.25
N LEU A 94 -2.35 -15.62 1.92
CA LEU A 94 -3.81 -15.66 2.07
C LEU A 94 -4.52 -15.52 0.72
N GLU A 95 -4.09 -14.60 -0.13
CA GLU A 95 -4.66 -14.39 -1.46
C GLU A 95 -4.44 -15.58 -2.40
N ARG A 96 -3.29 -16.26 -2.30
CA ARG A 96 -3.05 -17.53 -3.01
C ARG A 96 -4.01 -18.62 -2.52
N ASN A 97 -4.31 -18.67 -1.22
CA ASN A 97 -5.35 -19.57 -0.71
C ASN A 97 -6.75 -19.23 -1.27
N THR A 98 -7.11 -17.96 -1.34
CA THR A 98 -8.37 -17.49 -1.95
C THR A 98 -8.43 -17.91 -3.42
N SER A 99 -7.35 -17.67 -4.17
CA SER A 99 -7.26 -18.07 -5.59
C SER A 99 -7.43 -19.57 -5.77
N ASN A 100 -6.74 -20.39 -4.96
CA ASN A 100 -6.82 -21.85 -5.02
C ASN A 100 -8.21 -22.39 -4.66
N ASN A 101 -8.89 -21.78 -3.70
CA ASN A 101 -10.19 -22.29 -3.24
C ASN A 101 -11.38 -21.73 -4.02
N VAL A 102 -11.23 -20.55 -4.65
CA VAL A 102 -12.34 -19.81 -5.25
C VAL A 102 -12.22 -19.73 -6.77
N LEU A 103 -11.08 -19.27 -7.28
CA LEU A 103 -10.85 -19.11 -8.72
C LEU A 103 -10.63 -20.46 -9.39
N ILE A 104 -9.63 -21.22 -8.93
CA ILE A 104 -9.23 -22.50 -9.57
C ILE A 104 -10.34 -23.55 -9.47
N ARG A 105 -11.08 -23.58 -8.35
CA ARG A 105 -12.20 -24.51 -8.15
C ARG A 105 -13.50 -24.06 -8.83
N GLY A 106 -13.47 -22.99 -9.62
CA GLY A 106 -14.64 -22.45 -10.33
C GLY A 106 -15.75 -21.90 -9.43
N ARG A 107 -15.50 -21.75 -8.12
CA ARG A 107 -16.50 -21.26 -7.16
C ARG A 107 -16.75 -19.76 -7.32
N ALA A 108 -15.85 -19.05 -7.99
CA ALA A 108 -15.99 -17.64 -8.36
C ALA A 108 -16.91 -17.39 -9.56
N PHE A 109 -17.39 -18.43 -10.26
CA PHE A 109 -18.07 -18.29 -11.56
C PHE A 109 -19.22 -17.27 -11.55
N TYR A 110 -20.12 -17.37 -10.56
CA TYR A 110 -21.25 -16.44 -10.45
C TYR A 110 -20.80 -15.01 -10.17
N LEU A 111 -19.74 -14.85 -9.36
CA LEU A 111 -19.17 -13.55 -9.01
C LEU A 111 -18.47 -12.90 -10.21
N GLN A 112 -17.70 -13.69 -10.97
CA GLN A 112 -17.07 -13.27 -12.22
C GLN A 112 -18.11 -12.79 -13.23
N ARG A 113 -19.21 -13.54 -13.38
CA ARG A 113 -20.29 -13.16 -14.29
C ARG A 113 -21.02 -11.89 -13.83
N LEU A 114 -21.23 -11.74 -12.52
CA LEU A 114 -21.82 -10.53 -11.95
C LEU A 114 -20.93 -9.31 -12.20
N ILE A 115 -19.64 -9.39 -11.87
CA ILE A 115 -18.66 -8.31 -12.12
C ILE A 115 -18.64 -7.94 -13.60
N LYS A 116 -18.57 -8.93 -14.50
CA LYS A 116 -18.56 -8.68 -15.94
C LYS A 116 -19.83 -7.98 -16.42
N ALA A 117 -20.99 -8.36 -15.88
CA ALA A 117 -22.25 -7.70 -16.20
C ALA A 117 -22.27 -6.24 -15.70
N LEU A 118 -21.77 -5.99 -14.48
CA LEU A 118 -21.70 -4.64 -13.92
C LEU A 118 -20.73 -3.75 -14.69
N LEU A 119 -19.57 -4.26 -15.13
CA LEU A 119 -18.62 -3.48 -15.93
C LEU A 119 -19.18 -3.02 -17.28
N SER A 120 -20.22 -3.68 -17.79
CA SER A 120 -20.92 -3.30 -19.02
C SER A 120 -22.22 -2.53 -18.77
N ALA A 121 -22.59 -2.31 -17.51
CA ALA A 121 -23.81 -1.61 -17.14
C ALA A 121 -23.56 -0.10 -17.05
N GLU A 122 -24.51 0.68 -17.53
CA GLU A 122 -24.49 2.14 -17.44
C GLU A 122 -24.43 2.60 -15.96
N GLY A 123 -23.57 3.58 -15.66
CA GLY A 123 -23.36 4.09 -14.31
C GLY A 123 -22.37 3.30 -13.45
N PHE A 124 -21.73 2.26 -13.99
CA PHE A 124 -20.69 1.47 -13.32
C PHE A 124 -19.30 1.64 -13.95
N GLU A 125 -19.05 2.75 -14.67
CA GLU A 125 -17.78 2.95 -15.38
C GLU A 125 -16.57 2.94 -14.43
N ASN A 126 -16.76 3.42 -13.20
CA ASN A 126 -15.71 3.51 -12.17
C ASN A 126 -15.64 2.29 -11.24
N LEU A 127 -16.39 1.21 -11.52
CA LEU A 127 -16.48 0.07 -10.62
C LEU A 127 -15.11 -0.61 -10.39
N GLU A 128 -14.39 -0.91 -11.46
CA GLU A 128 -13.09 -1.59 -11.39
C GLU A 128 -12.06 -0.75 -10.62
N SER A 129 -12.05 0.56 -10.87
CA SER A 129 -11.22 1.53 -10.14
C SER A 129 -11.58 1.54 -8.65
N SER A 130 -12.87 1.63 -8.32
CA SER A 130 -13.35 1.68 -6.94
C SER A 130 -12.98 0.41 -6.17
N ILE A 131 -13.15 -0.76 -6.78
CA ILE A 131 -12.74 -2.05 -6.20
C ILE A 131 -11.23 -2.09 -6.00
N SER A 132 -10.46 -1.60 -6.97
CA SER A 132 -8.99 -1.59 -6.92
C SER A 132 -8.46 -0.69 -5.81
N VAL A 133 -9.03 0.51 -5.63
CA VAL A 133 -8.69 1.43 -4.54
C VAL A 133 -9.04 0.80 -3.19
N ALA A 134 -10.26 0.27 -3.03
CA ALA A 134 -10.71 -0.37 -1.78
C ALA A 134 -9.84 -1.59 -1.42
N HIS A 135 -9.42 -2.38 -2.40
CA HIS A 135 -8.53 -3.50 -2.17
C HIS A 135 -7.14 -3.06 -1.68
N LEU A 136 -6.56 -2.00 -2.27
CA LEU A 136 -5.29 -1.45 -1.81
C LEU A 136 -5.39 -0.88 -0.39
N GLU A 137 -6.49 -0.20 -0.05
CA GLU A 137 -6.75 0.24 1.33
C GLU A 137 -6.78 -0.93 2.31
N ASN A 138 -7.47 -2.00 1.94
CA ASN A 138 -7.51 -3.22 2.73
C ASN A 138 -6.10 -3.82 2.90
N ARG A 139 -5.27 -3.86 1.85
CA ARG A 139 -3.88 -4.35 1.96
C ARG A 139 -3.00 -3.49 2.86
N VAL A 140 -3.12 -2.16 2.78
CA VAL A 140 -2.40 -1.23 3.66
C VAL A 140 -2.82 -1.46 5.12
N ALA A 141 -4.12 -1.53 5.40
CA ALA A 141 -4.66 -1.78 6.73
C ALA A 141 -4.29 -3.17 7.26
N ALA A 142 -4.31 -4.18 6.40
CA ALA A 142 -3.90 -5.55 6.72
C ALA A 142 -2.43 -5.62 7.10
N ALA A 143 -1.53 -5.02 6.31
CA ALA A 143 -0.11 -5.01 6.59
C ALA A 143 0.20 -4.26 7.90
N MET A 144 -0.51 -3.15 8.17
CA MET A 144 -0.42 -2.44 9.43
C MET A 144 -0.84 -3.32 10.61
N THR A 145 -1.99 -3.99 10.51
CA THR A 145 -2.53 -4.87 11.56
C THR A 145 -1.58 -6.04 11.84
N LEU A 146 -0.99 -6.60 10.78
CA LEU A 146 -0.05 -7.71 10.86
C LEU A 146 1.33 -7.29 11.37
N GLY A 147 1.65 -6.00 11.38
CA GLY A 147 2.99 -5.52 11.68
C GLY A 147 4.01 -5.92 10.61
N ALA A 148 3.56 -6.06 9.35
CA ALA A 148 4.40 -6.45 8.23
C ALA A 148 5.07 -5.19 7.64
N ARG A 149 6.25 -4.83 8.17
CA ARG A 149 6.99 -3.60 7.87
C ARG A 149 7.19 -3.37 6.38
N GLU A 150 7.73 -4.36 5.67
CA GLU A 150 8.07 -4.23 4.25
C GLU A 150 6.82 -4.22 3.37
N GLU A 151 5.87 -5.13 3.62
CA GLU A 151 4.58 -5.19 2.91
C GLU A 151 3.78 -3.89 3.06
N TYR A 152 3.82 -3.27 4.24
CA TYR A 152 3.12 -2.01 4.51
C TYR A 152 3.60 -0.88 3.59
N LYS A 153 4.92 -0.65 3.52
CA LYS A 153 5.50 0.41 2.67
C LYS A 153 5.16 0.19 1.21
N ILE A 154 5.28 -1.04 0.72
CA ILE A 154 4.93 -1.36 -0.68
C ILE A 154 3.48 -1.05 -0.99
N TYR A 155 2.55 -1.56 -0.17
CA TYR A 155 1.12 -1.36 -0.42
C TYR A 155 0.71 0.10 -0.27
N LEU A 156 1.36 0.85 0.63
CA LEU A 156 1.19 2.30 0.76
C LEU A 156 1.56 3.03 -0.53
N LEU A 157 2.72 2.72 -1.13
CA LEU A 157 3.16 3.35 -2.37
C LEU A 157 2.29 2.95 -3.57
N MET A 158 1.85 1.69 -3.62
CA MET A 158 0.89 1.22 -4.63
C MET A 158 -0.45 1.95 -4.51
N TYR A 159 -0.94 2.13 -3.28
CA TYR A 159 -2.14 2.90 -2.97
C TYR A 159 -1.99 4.36 -3.40
N ALA A 160 -0.92 5.04 -3.00
CA ALA A 160 -0.64 6.42 -3.40
C ALA A 160 -0.57 6.58 -4.92
N LYS A 161 0.12 5.66 -5.61
CA LYS A 161 0.18 5.64 -7.08
C LYS A 161 -1.21 5.50 -7.70
N ARG A 162 -2.07 4.63 -7.15
CA ARG A 162 -3.43 4.44 -7.66
C ARG A 162 -4.32 5.66 -7.39
N LEU A 163 -4.27 6.23 -6.19
CA LEU A 163 -5.00 7.46 -5.88
C LEU A 163 -4.62 8.60 -6.84
N GLY A 164 -3.33 8.70 -7.16
CA GLY A 164 -2.82 9.70 -8.09
C GLY A 164 -3.37 9.53 -9.51
N ALA A 165 -3.36 8.29 -10.02
CA ALA A 165 -3.90 7.97 -11.35
C ALA A 165 -5.42 8.22 -11.45
N GLU A 166 -6.15 8.03 -10.36
CA GLU A 166 -7.60 8.27 -10.28
C GLU A 166 -7.98 9.72 -9.94
N GLY A 167 -7.01 10.57 -9.60
CA GLY A 167 -7.25 11.97 -9.22
C GLY A 167 -8.09 12.13 -7.95
N LEU A 168 -8.03 11.17 -7.01
CA LEU A 168 -8.86 11.15 -5.79
C LEU A 168 -8.33 12.11 -4.72
N LYS A 169 -8.45 13.42 -4.98
CA LYS A 169 -7.85 14.51 -4.17
C LYS A 169 -8.18 14.44 -2.69
N GLY A 170 -9.44 14.15 -2.32
CA GLY A 170 -9.85 14.03 -0.91
C GLY A 170 -9.09 12.92 -0.15
N LYS A 171 -8.96 11.73 -0.76
CA LYS A 171 -8.20 10.62 -0.16
C LYS A 171 -6.71 10.90 -0.11
N ILE A 172 -6.18 11.61 -1.11
CA ILE A 172 -4.77 12.03 -1.14
C ILE A 172 -4.48 13.00 0.00
N GLU A 173 -5.33 14.01 0.22
CA GLU A 173 -5.18 14.96 1.32
C GLU A 173 -5.25 14.26 2.67
N GLU A 174 -6.19 13.33 2.86
CA GLU A 174 -6.29 12.52 4.07
C GLU A 174 -5.03 11.68 4.30
N LEU A 175 -4.52 11.01 3.26
CA LEU A 175 -3.31 10.21 3.31
C LEU A 175 -2.09 11.05 3.72
N LEU A 176 -1.88 12.20 3.06
CA LEU A 176 -0.75 13.08 3.34
C LEU A 176 -0.81 13.67 4.75
N ARG A 177 -1.99 14.06 5.23
CA ARG A 177 -2.21 14.52 6.62
C ARG A 177 -1.95 13.40 7.63
N SER A 178 -2.45 12.19 7.37
CA SER A 178 -2.26 11.04 8.24
C SER A 178 -0.78 10.66 8.36
N LEU A 179 -0.02 10.72 7.27
CA LEU A 179 1.42 10.45 7.26
C LEU A 179 2.21 11.59 7.91
N MET A 180 1.83 12.86 7.70
CA MET A 180 2.43 13.99 8.40
C MET A 180 2.31 13.87 9.92
N GLY A 181 1.22 13.31 10.44
CA GLY A 181 1.03 13.14 11.88
C GLY A 181 1.30 14.43 12.66
N ASN A 182 1.97 14.29 13.81
CA ASN A 182 2.42 15.41 14.65
C ASN A 182 3.88 15.82 14.38
N ILE A 183 4.48 15.39 13.26
CA ILE A 183 5.91 15.60 12.94
C ILE A 183 6.32 17.10 13.02
N PHE A 184 5.35 18.01 12.92
CA PHE A 184 5.55 19.45 12.93
C PHE A 184 4.71 20.21 13.99
N GLU A 185 3.98 19.53 14.87
CA GLU A 185 3.21 20.20 15.94
C GLU A 185 4.07 20.53 17.18
N ASP A 186 5.27 19.95 17.30
CA ASP A 186 6.12 20.04 18.50
C ASP A 186 7.19 21.17 18.45
N GLU A 187 7.19 22.01 17.40
CA GLU A 187 8.08 23.19 17.32
C GLU A 187 7.49 24.46 17.97
N GLY A 188 6.28 24.37 18.55
CA GLY A 188 5.49 25.54 18.99
C GLY A 188 5.52 25.91 20.47
N GLU A 189 5.69 24.98 21.41
CA GLU A 189 5.63 25.28 22.85
C GLU A 189 6.57 24.37 23.66
N LYS A 190 7.84 24.78 23.80
CA LYS A 190 8.70 24.33 24.90
C LYS A 190 8.76 25.41 25.96
N ASP A 191 7.67 25.59 26.69
CA ASP A 191 7.65 26.28 27.97
C ASP A 191 7.18 25.28 29.04
N GLY A 192 8.06 24.99 30.01
CA GLY A 192 7.67 24.39 31.28
C GLY A 192 8.13 22.95 31.54
N ASP A 193 9.25 22.84 32.24
CA ASP A 193 9.64 21.79 33.19
C ASP A 193 8.66 20.63 33.42
N ALA A 194 8.99 19.45 32.87
CA ALA A 194 8.61 18.17 33.45
C ALA A 194 9.61 17.07 33.05
N GLU A 195 10.44 16.66 34.00
CA GLU A 195 11.14 15.38 33.96
C GLU A 195 10.11 14.25 33.78
N THR A 196 9.93 13.80 32.55
CA THR A 196 9.12 12.62 32.25
C THR A 196 9.89 11.71 31.30
N ASN A 197 10.25 10.56 31.85
CA ASN A 197 11.00 9.48 31.22
C ASN A 197 10.50 9.12 29.80
N GLY A 198 11.36 9.32 28.80
CA GLY A 198 11.66 8.36 27.74
C GLY A 198 10.53 7.77 26.90
N SER A 199 9.76 8.59 26.19
CA SER A 199 8.84 8.11 25.13
C SER A 199 8.67 9.10 23.96
N SER A 200 9.77 9.68 23.48
CA SER A 200 9.77 10.54 22.29
C SER A 200 9.82 9.77 20.95
N SER A 201 9.75 8.43 20.97
CA SER A 201 9.92 7.58 19.77
C SER A 201 8.67 6.80 19.35
N GLN A 202 7.57 6.87 20.08
CA GLN A 202 6.40 6.02 19.83
C GLN A 202 5.37 6.65 18.86
N GLY A 203 5.47 7.95 18.58
CA GLY A 203 4.57 8.68 17.68
C GLY A 203 5.04 8.80 16.23
N ASP A 204 6.35 8.76 16.00
CA ASP A 204 6.97 9.10 14.70
C ASP A 204 7.13 7.90 13.76
N ASP A 205 7.04 6.68 14.29
CA ASP A 205 7.19 5.46 13.52
C ASP A 205 5.84 4.82 13.23
N LEU A 206 5.71 4.27 12.02
CA LEU A 206 4.53 3.61 11.52
C LEU A 206 4.95 2.26 10.95
N VAL A 207 4.62 1.18 11.68
CA VAL A 207 5.02 -0.22 11.38
C VAL A 207 6.54 -0.32 11.18
N GLY A 208 7.33 0.40 11.99
CA GLY A 208 8.79 0.39 11.95
C GLY A 208 9.42 1.24 10.83
N TRP A 209 8.64 2.09 10.15
CA TRP A 209 9.14 3.12 9.24
C TRP A 209 8.95 4.50 9.82
N LYS A 210 9.92 5.40 9.62
CA LYS A 210 9.73 6.81 9.95
C LYS A 210 8.63 7.39 9.08
N ARG A 211 7.66 8.08 9.69
CA ARG A 211 6.57 8.73 8.95
C ARG A 211 7.07 9.75 7.92
N GLU A 212 8.12 10.50 8.24
CA GLU A 212 8.75 11.47 7.33
C GLU A 212 9.26 10.79 6.05
N GLU A 213 9.88 9.61 6.18
CA GLU A 213 10.38 8.83 5.04
C GLU A 213 9.23 8.35 4.16
N LEU A 214 8.17 7.80 4.77
CA LEU A 214 6.97 7.38 4.03
C LEU A 214 6.29 8.57 3.34
N LEU A 215 6.16 9.71 4.02
CA LEU A 215 5.56 10.92 3.47
C LEU A 215 6.38 11.43 2.27
N LYS A 216 7.70 11.46 2.38
CA LYS A 216 8.60 11.85 1.29
C LYS A 216 8.39 10.99 0.05
N GLU A 217 8.37 9.67 0.19
CA GLU A 217 8.17 8.77 -0.95
C GLU A 217 6.78 8.92 -1.56
N VAL A 218 5.72 9.03 -0.73
CA VAL A 218 4.34 9.25 -1.20
C VAL A 218 4.21 10.58 -1.94
N VAL A 219 4.82 11.66 -1.44
CA VAL A 219 4.83 12.98 -2.07
C VAL A 219 5.53 12.95 -3.43
N VAL A 220 6.67 12.24 -3.55
CA VAL A 220 7.37 12.05 -4.82
C VAL A 220 6.53 11.25 -5.82
N VAL A 221 5.86 10.18 -5.39
CA VAL A 221 4.95 9.39 -6.24
C VAL A 221 3.81 10.25 -6.77
N LEU A 222 3.17 11.04 -5.90
CA LEU A 222 2.02 11.86 -6.26
C LEU A 222 2.41 13.09 -7.10
N GLY A 223 3.59 13.67 -6.86
CA GLY A 223 4.11 14.86 -7.57
C GLY A 223 4.28 14.70 -9.08
N LYS A 224 4.33 13.46 -9.56
CA LYS A 224 4.33 13.12 -10.99
C LYS A 224 3.04 13.55 -11.71
N HIS A 225 1.94 13.75 -10.98
CA HIS A 225 0.66 14.19 -11.53
C HIS A 225 0.51 15.71 -11.36
N ARG A 226 0.45 16.43 -12.50
CA ARG A 226 0.43 17.90 -12.52
C ARG A 226 -0.76 18.51 -11.78
N ASP A 227 -1.92 17.88 -11.87
CA ASP A 227 -3.17 18.32 -11.25
C ASP A 227 -3.20 18.13 -9.72
N LEU A 228 -2.25 17.36 -9.18
CA LEU A 228 -2.06 17.13 -7.75
C LEU A 228 -0.99 18.03 -7.13
N GLN A 229 -0.19 18.73 -7.94
CA GLN A 229 0.91 19.58 -7.44
C GLN A 229 0.44 20.67 -6.48
N ARG A 230 -0.79 21.18 -6.64
CA ARG A 230 -1.37 22.12 -5.68
C ARG A 230 -1.48 21.53 -4.26
N ILE A 231 -1.71 20.22 -4.16
CA ILE A 231 -1.80 19.50 -2.90
C ILE A 231 -0.40 19.06 -2.43
N THR A 232 0.45 18.56 -3.32
CA THR A 232 1.74 17.93 -2.94
C THR A 232 2.89 18.91 -2.72
N VAL A 233 2.93 20.05 -3.42
CA VAL A 233 4.02 21.04 -3.29
C VAL A 233 4.18 21.60 -1.87
N PRO A 234 3.11 21.94 -1.13
CA PRO A 234 3.24 22.34 0.27
C PRO A 234 3.98 21.32 1.14
N TYR A 235 3.67 20.02 0.99
CA TYR A 235 4.35 18.94 1.72
C TYR A 235 5.81 18.79 1.26
N ALA A 236 6.08 18.89 -0.05
CA ALA A 236 7.45 18.82 -0.55
C ALA A 236 8.34 19.97 -0.12
N ARG A 237 7.79 21.18 0.04
CA ARG A 237 8.51 22.33 0.61
C ARG A 237 8.90 22.07 2.05
N LEU A 238 7.95 21.57 2.85
CA LEU A 238 8.18 21.23 4.25
C LEU A 238 9.27 20.17 4.41
N LEU A 239 9.30 19.20 3.50
CA LEU A 239 10.28 18.11 3.48
C LEU A 239 11.62 18.45 2.78
N GLY A 240 11.74 19.64 2.17
CA GLY A 240 12.95 20.00 1.41
C GLY A 240 13.18 19.17 0.14
N VAL A 241 12.13 18.67 -0.50
CA VAL A 241 12.20 17.77 -1.69
C VAL A 241 11.52 18.33 -2.93
N VAL A 242 11.34 19.64 -3.01
CA VAL A 242 10.64 20.32 -4.12
C VAL A 242 11.25 19.97 -5.48
N ASP A 243 12.58 19.88 -5.57
CA ASP A 243 13.28 19.57 -6.82
C ASP A 243 13.00 18.15 -7.31
N GLN A 244 12.58 17.24 -6.43
CA GLN A 244 12.22 15.86 -6.79
C GLN A 244 10.80 15.73 -7.37
N LEU A 245 10.00 16.81 -7.37
CA LEU A 245 8.66 16.83 -7.95
C LEU A 245 8.63 17.21 -9.44
N ARG A 246 9.76 17.65 -10.00
CA ARG A 246 9.80 18.07 -11.41
C ARG A 246 9.66 16.84 -12.31
N PRO A 247 8.71 16.84 -13.27
CA PRO A 247 8.63 15.77 -14.25
C PRO A 247 9.90 15.76 -15.10
N ALA A 248 10.46 14.58 -15.39
CA ALA A 248 11.72 14.38 -16.11
C ALA A 248 11.77 14.90 -17.58
N ASN A 249 10.78 15.69 -18.00
CA ASN A 249 10.63 16.18 -19.37
C ASN A 249 10.90 17.69 -19.53
N GLU A 250 11.47 18.36 -18.53
CA GLU A 250 11.81 19.80 -18.61
C GLU A 250 13.32 20.08 -18.84
N ASP A 251 14.16 19.05 -19.03
CA ASP A 251 15.57 19.22 -19.43
C ASP A 251 15.76 19.19 -20.96
N GLY A 252 14.68 19.31 -21.73
CA GLY A 252 14.72 19.45 -23.18
C GLY A 252 14.50 20.90 -23.60
N ASP A 253 15.58 21.53 -24.05
CA ASP A 253 15.60 22.77 -24.84
C ASP A 253 15.63 24.10 -24.05
N MET A 254 16.80 24.37 -23.45
CA MET A 254 17.35 25.73 -23.38
C MET A 254 18.85 25.70 -23.66
N ASP A 255 19.22 25.37 -24.89
CA ASP A 255 20.43 25.95 -25.48
C ASP A 255 20.04 27.34 -26.00
N THR A 256 20.15 28.33 -25.12
CA THR A 256 20.21 29.73 -25.51
C THR A 256 21.53 29.99 -26.23
N GLU A 257 21.43 30.33 -27.51
CA GLU A 257 22.26 31.24 -28.33
C GLU A 257 23.79 31.20 -28.17
N LEU A 258 24.49 30.87 -29.27
CA LEU A 258 25.26 31.81 -30.12
C LEU A 258 25.78 31.12 -31.39
#